data_AF-A0A6A0AS00-F1
#
_entry.id   AF-A0A6A0AS00-F1
#
_cell.length_a   1.000
_cell.length_b   1.000
_cell.length_c   1.000
_cell.angle_alpha   90.00
_cell.angle_beta   90.00
_cell.angle_gamma   90.00
#
_symmetry.space_group_name_H-M   'P 1'
#
loop_
_entity.id
_entity.type
_entity.pdbx_description
1 polymer ?
#
loop_
_entity_poly.entity_id
_entity_poly.type
_entity_poly.pdbx_seq_one_letter_code
_entity_poly.pdbx_strand_id
1 'polypeptide(L)'
;MEQPESGAGPAGAGDAAEALDRPLPKGVRRRVVALVSDAFGGLTVTELPAQLRQYARFTPTRRAKYAGNAMAAALEGDPVFRQRIGERLRESQPELVDALESGTPPAAADPVDVAAAAFVLRPPGWAKLVAAAGEEALRADAERADEESRLELQRLRDELDRLKSQHKTETERLRTELDAVRKESDALHRKLRSAHSDVKRAEAAVRRGNAENEGARAEAQAQVTAAESEARRLKARLAEAEAAVEASRRAAREGRSIEDMRVRLLLDTLLDAASGLRRELALPPASLHPADTVEAVQPGRMTPRDIAARALSETDPAMLDQLLALPQVHLLVDGYNVTKTGYPTMPLEKQRLRLLGGLAMLAAGTGAEITCVFDGAELAAPVLLAPPRGVRVLFSKAGVTADELIRQLVRAEPPGRPVVVVSTDREVADGVAKAGARPVASAMLLKRLSRS
;
A
#
# COMPACT_ATOMS: atom_id res chain seq x y z
N MET A 1 35.27 10.83 -113.59
CA MET A 1 36.30 10.21 -114.46
C MET A 1 35.78 8.82 -114.77
N GLU A 2 35.64 8.51 -116.05
CA GLU A 2 35.25 7.21 -116.65
C GLU A 2 33.99 6.50 -116.10
N GLN A 3 32.90 6.68 -116.86
CA GLN A 3 32.02 5.56 -117.23
C GLN A 3 32.81 4.55 -118.07
N PRO A 4 32.25 3.35 -118.30
CA PRO A 4 32.09 2.95 -119.70
C PRO A 4 30.62 2.67 -120.06
N GLU A 5 30.17 3.26 -121.17
CA GLU A 5 28.94 2.86 -121.84
C GLU A 5 29.13 1.51 -122.56
N SER A 6 28.08 0.70 -122.52
CA SER A 6 27.81 -0.40 -123.45
C SER A 6 26.29 -0.59 -123.44
N GLY A 7 25.59 -0.76 -124.56
CA GLY A 7 26.07 -1.03 -125.91
C GLY A 7 25.05 -1.90 -126.64
N ALA A 8 23.93 -1.29 -127.00
CA ALA A 8 22.84 -1.74 -127.89
C ALA A 8 22.63 -3.25 -128.18
N GLY A 9 21.40 -3.75 -127.93
CA GLY A 9 20.91 -4.99 -128.55
C GLY A 9 19.54 -5.44 -128.06
N PRO A 10 18.43 -5.20 -128.80
CA PRO A 10 17.12 -5.74 -128.46
C PRO A 10 17.03 -7.21 -128.90
N ALA A 11 17.37 -8.14 -128.00
CA ALA A 11 17.19 -9.58 -128.21
C ALA A 11 15.80 -10.02 -127.73
N GLY A 12 15.08 -10.77 -128.56
CA GLY A 12 13.67 -11.08 -128.34
C GLY A 12 13.37 -11.89 -127.08
N ALA A 13 12.31 -11.51 -126.38
CA ALA A 13 11.73 -12.29 -125.28
C ALA A 13 11.03 -13.55 -125.83
N GLY A 14 11.83 -14.56 -126.18
CA GLY A 14 11.36 -15.89 -126.57
C GLY A 14 11.45 -16.87 -125.40
N ASP A 15 10.30 -17.12 -124.77
CA ASP A 15 9.94 -18.36 -124.08
C ASP A 15 11.04 -19.07 -123.27
N ALA A 16 11.66 -18.34 -122.32
CA ALA A 16 12.44 -18.96 -121.25
C ALA A 16 11.46 -19.56 -120.24
N ALA A 17 11.41 -20.89 -120.15
CA ALA A 17 10.47 -21.61 -119.28
C ALA A 17 10.53 -21.11 -117.83
N GLU A 18 9.48 -20.39 -117.41
CA GLU A 18 9.41 -19.84 -116.05
C GLU A 18 9.54 -20.96 -115.01
N ALA A 19 10.53 -20.81 -114.12
CA ALA A 19 10.83 -21.76 -113.06
C ALA A 19 10.74 -21.09 -111.69
N LEU A 20 10.60 -21.89 -110.62
CA LEU A 20 10.65 -21.39 -109.25
C LEU A 20 12.09 -21.38 -108.73
N ASP A 21 12.59 -20.21 -108.36
CA ASP A 21 13.89 -20.06 -107.68
C ASP A 21 13.89 -20.56 -106.23
N ARG A 22 12.70 -20.80 -105.65
CA ARG A 22 12.50 -21.19 -104.24
C ARG A 22 11.43 -22.28 -104.11
N PRO A 23 11.54 -23.18 -103.11
CA PRO A 23 10.51 -24.18 -102.87
C PRO A 23 9.16 -23.53 -102.51
N LEU A 24 8.06 -24.12 -103.01
CA LEU A 24 6.69 -23.69 -102.74
C LEU A 24 6.44 -23.31 -101.27
N PRO A 25 5.93 -22.08 -100.99
CA PRO A 25 5.53 -21.65 -99.65
C PRO A 25 4.56 -22.65 -98.99
N LYS A 26 4.65 -22.81 -97.66
CA LYS A 26 3.88 -23.82 -96.92
C LYS A 26 2.35 -23.66 -97.10
N GLY A 27 1.85 -22.42 -97.16
CA GLY A 27 0.44 -22.10 -97.43
C GLY A 27 0.04 -22.53 -98.84
N VAL A 28 0.73 -21.99 -99.86
CA VAL A 28 0.49 -22.31 -101.29
C VAL A 28 0.55 -23.82 -101.53
N ARG A 29 1.55 -24.51 -100.99
CA ARG A 29 1.69 -25.98 -101.11
C ARG A 29 0.49 -26.74 -100.54
N ARG A 30 -0.01 -26.35 -99.37
CA ARG A 30 -1.21 -26.95 -98.77
C ARG A 30 -2.44 -26.72 -99.65
N ARG A 31 -2.59 -25.53 -100.23
CA ARG A 31 -3.71 -25.21 -101.11
C ARG A 31 -3.63 -25.94 -102.46
N VAL A 32 -2.46 -26.00 -103.09
CA VAL A 32 -2.20 -26.82 -104.29
C VAL A 32 -2.58 -28.29 -104.02
N VAL A 33 -2.14 -28.85 -102.89
CA VAL A 33 -2.49 -30.24 -102.51
C VAL A 33 -4.00 -30.42 -102.28
N ALA A 34 -4.71 -29.42 -101.75
CA ALA A 34 -6.16 -29.46 -101.61
C ALA A 34 -6.85 -29.45 -102.99
N LEU A 35 -6.51 -28.48 -103.86
CA LEU A 35 -7.05 -28.39 -105.23
C LEU A 35 -6.85 -29.69 -106.02
N VAL A 36 -5.64 -30.28 -105.95
CA VAL A 36 -5.36 -31.59 -106.56
C VAL A 36 -6.21 -32.69 -105.92
N SER A 37 -6.27 -32.76 -104.59
CA SER A 37 -7.03 -33.79 -103.87
C SER A 37 -8.53 -33.76 -104.13
N ASP A 38 -9.09 -32.58 -104.42
CA ASP A 38 -10.49 -32.41 -104.80
C ASP A 38 -10.71 -32.80 -106.27
N ALA A 39 -9.82 -32.34 -107.18
CA ALA A 39 -9.84 -32.74 -108.60
C ALA A 39 -9.65 -34.25 -108.81
N PHE A 40 -8.88 -34.93 -107.94
CA PHE A 40 -8.72 -36.39 -107.88
C PHE A 40 -10.06 -37.16 -107.82
N GLY A 41 -11.14 -36.55 -107.35
CA GLY A 41 -12.47 -37.17 -107.30
C GLY A 41 -13.14 -37.34 -108.67
N GLY A 42 -12.70 -36.60 -109.69
CA GLY A 42 -13.26 -36.64 -111.06
C GLY A 42 -12.44 -37.45 -112.07
N LEU A 43 -11.23 -37.89 -111.72
CA LEU A 43 -10.32 -38.59 -112.64
C LEU A 43 -10.42 -40.11 -112.51
N THR A 44 -10.29 -40.82 -113.64
CA THR A 44 -10.22 -42.28 -113.65
C THR A 44 -8.84 -42.78 -113.17
N VAL A 45 -8.77 -44.03 -112.69
CA VAL A 45 -7.50 -44.63 -112.21
C VAL A 45 -6.44 -44.70 -113.33
N THR A 46 -6.88 -44.77 -114.59
CA THR A 46 -6.05 -44.72 -115.79
C THR A 46 -5.49 -43.33 -116.11
N GLU A 47 -6.19 -42.25 -115.72
CA GLU A 47 -5.73 -40.86 -115.89
C GLU A 47 -4.72 -40.41 -114.81
N LEU A 48 -4.61 -41.16 -113.71
CA LEU A 48 -3.70 -40.85 -112.61
C LEU A 48 -2.27 -41.38 -112.88
N PRO A 49 -1.23 -40.59 -112.55
CA PRO A 49 0.16 -41.03 -112.50
C PRO A 49 0.35 -42.27 -111.60
N ALA A 50 1.29 -43.15 -111.96
CA ALA A 50 1.45 -44.47 -111.33
C ALA A 50 1.63 -44.41 -109.80
N GLN A 51 2.39 -43.41 -109.32
CA GLN A 51 2.67 -43.16 -107.90
C GLN A 51 1.42 -42.77 -107.10
N LEU A 52 0.41 -42.22 -107.79
CA LEU A 52 -0.81 -41.65 -107.21
C LEU A 52 -2.00 -42.61 -107.19
N ARG A 53 -2.02 -43.64 -108.05
CA ARG A 53 -3.13 -44.61 -108.18
C ARG A 53 -3.49 -45.30 -106.86
N GLN A 54 -2.51 -45.64 -106.04
CA GLN A 54 -2.72 -46.24 -104.72
C GLN A 54 -3.56 -45.35 -103.77
N TYR A 55 -3.52 -44.03 -103.96
CA TYR A 55 -4.23 -43.07 -103.11
C TYR A 55 -5.63 -42.71 -103.61
N ALA A 56 -6.03 -43.15 -104.81
CA ALA A 56 -7.33 -42.83 -105.41
C ALA A 56 -8.53 -43.25 -104.53
N ARG A 57 -8.38 -44.34 -103.75
CA ARG A 57 -9.42 -44.88 -102.86
C ARG A 57 -9.61 -44.12 -101.54
N PHE A 58 -8.72 -43.18 -101.20
CA PHE A 58 -8.87 -42.39 -99.96
C PHE A 58 -9.84 -41.22 -100.14
N THR A 59 -10.45 -40.76 -99.04
CA THR A 59 -11.23 -39.50 -99.01
C THR A 59 -10.35 -38.28 -99.29
N PRO A 60 -10.89 -37.14 -99.78
CA PRO A 60 -10.11 -35.93 -100.08
C PRO A 60 -9.22 -35.46 -98.92
N THR A 61 -9.70 -35.54 -97.68
CA THR A 61 -8.95 -35.18 -96.48
C THR A 61 -7.78 -36.13 -96.17
N ARG A 62 -7.96 -37.44 -96.40
CA ARG A 62 -6.87 -38.43 -96.24
C ARG A 62 -5.89 -38.39 -97.42
N ARG A 63 -6.38 -38.16 -98.64
CA ARG A 63 -5.56 -37.91 -99.84
C ARG A 63 -4.61 -36.74 -99.63
N ALA A 64 -5.11 -35.57 -99.23
CA ALA A 64 -4.27 -34.41 -98.94
C ALA A 64 -3.22 -34.68 -97.84
N LYS A 65 -3.58 -35.45 -96.79
CA LYS A 65 -2.69 -35.77 -95.67
C LYS A 65 -1.58 -36.77 -96.02
N TYR A 66 -1.89 -37.86 -96.74
CA TYR A 66 -0.96 -38.96 -96.96
C TYR A 66 -0.30 -38.95 -98.35
N ALA A 67 -0.94 -38.36 -99.36
CA ALA A 67 -0.42 -38.28 -100.73
C ALA A 67 0.12 -36.89 -101.10
N GLY A 68 0.01 -35.88 -100.21
CA GLY A 68 0.30 -34.48 -100.55
C GLY A 68 1.68 -34.22 -101.18
N ASN A 69 2.73 -34.87 -100.67
CA ASN A 69 4.07 -34.75 -101.28
C ASN A 69 4.14 -35.37 -102.68
N ALA A 70 3.48 -36.52 -102.89
CA ALA A 70 3.41 -37.18 -104.19
C ALA A 70 2.55 -36.39 -105.19
N MET A 71 1.49 -35.73 -104.72
CA MET A 71 0.62 -34.86 -105.53
C MET A 71 1.38 -33.62 -106.02
N ALA A 72 2.14 -32.96 -105.14
CA ALA A 72 2.97 -31.82 -105.52
C ALA A 72 4.05 -32.23 -106.53
N ALA A 73 4.77 -33.33 -106.28
CA ALA A 73 5.79 -33.83 -107.20
C ALA A 73 5.22 -34.24 -108.57
N ALA A 74 4.00 -34.81 -108.61
CA ALA A 74 3.35 -35.17 -109.87
C ALA A 74 2.93 -33.94 -110.69
N LEU A 75 2.47 -32.85 -110.07
CA LEU A 75 2.17 -31.60 -110.79
C LEU A 75 3.41 -30.94 -111.41
N GLU A 76 4.56 -31.09 -110.75
CA GLU A 76 5.86 -30.60 -111.25
C GLU A 76 6.34 -31.47 -112.42
N GLY A 77 6.37 -32.79 -112.26
CA GLY A 77 6.96 -33.73 -113.20
C GLY A 77 6.08 -34.20 -114.38
N ASP A 78 4.75 -34.13 -114.29
CA ASP A 78 3.83 -34.64 -115.32
C ASP A 78 2.94 -33.52 -115.92
N PRO A 79 3.26 -33.03 -117.14
CA PRO A 79 2.47 -32.01 -117.83
C PRO A 79 1.04 -32.43 -118.15
N VAL A 80 0.79 -33.70 -118.47
CA VAL A 80 -0.53 -34.22 -118.87
C VAL A 80 -1.43 -34.30 -117.64
N PHE A 81 -0.89 -34.75 -116.52
CA PHE A 81 -1.60 -34.72 -115.25
C PHE A 81 -1.92 -33.29 -114.82
N ARG A 82 -0.96 -32.36 -114.94
CA ARG A 82 -1.19 -30.93 -114.63
C ARG A 82 -2.29 -30.31 -115.50
N GLN A 83 -2.32 -30.60 -116.81
CA GLN A 83 -3.38 -30.13 -117.71
C GLN A 83 -4.78 -30.60 -117.25
N ARG A 84 -4.94 -31.89 -116.92
CA ARG A 84 -6.21 -32.43 -116.40
C ARG A 84 -6.68 -31.78 -115.10
N ILE A 85 -5.73 -31.47 -114.19
CA ILE A 85 -6.05 -30.73 -112.95
C ILE A 85 -6.42 -29.27 -113.26
N GLY A 86 -5.80 -28.65 -114.27
CA GLY A 86 -6.13 -27.32 -114.77
C GLY A 86 -7.51 -27.24 -115.42
N GLU A 87 -7.89 -28.23 -116.23
CA GLU A 87 -9.24 -28.37 -116.80
C GLU A 87 -10.30 -28.47 -115.68
N ARG A 88 -10.05 -29.31 -114.66
CA ARG A 88 -10.95 -29.44 -113.51
C ARG A 88 -11.00 -28.18 -112.63
N LEU A 89 -9.93 -27.39 -112.59
CA LEU A 89 -9.93 -26.08 -111.96
C LEU A 89 -10.79 -25.07 -112.76
N ARG A 90 -10.71 -25.09 -114.09
CA ARG A 90 -11.56 -24.26 -114.97
C ARG A 90 -13.05 -24.59 -114.83
N GLU A 91 -13.40 -25.87 -114.66
CA GLU A 91 -14.79 -26.28 -114.38
C GLU A 91 -15.31 -25.83 -113.01
N SER A 92 -14.44 -25.69 -112.01
CA SER A 92 -14.84 -25.39 -110.62
C SER A 92 -14.70 -23.93 -110.21
N GLN A 93 -13.82 -23.17 -110.87
CA GLN A 93 -13.54 -21.76 -110.59
C GLN A 93 -13.26 -20.98 -111.90
N PRO A 94 -14.19 -20.94 -112.86
CA PRO A 94 -13.95 -20.35 -114.19
C PRO A 94 -13.48 -18.89 -114.12
N GLU A 95 -14.12 -18.07 -113.29
CA GLU A 95 -13.77 -16.65 -113.11
C GLU A 95 -12.33 -16.41 -112.66
N LEU A 96 -11.76 -17.32 -111.84
CA LEU A 96 -10.36 -17.24 -111.40
C LEU A 96 -9.40 -17.68 -112.52
N VAL A 97 -9.77 -18.69 -113.30
CA VAL A 97 -8.96 -19.16 -114.43
C VAL A 97 -8.89 -18.10 -115.52
N ASP A 98 -10.02 -17.53 -115.92
CA ASP A 98 -10.09 -16.50 -116.96
C ASP A 98 -9.33 -15.23 -116.55
N ALA A 99 -9.40 -14.82 -115.28
CA ALA A 99 -8.64 -13.70 -114.73
C ALA A 99 -7.12 -13.94 -114.70
N LEU A 100 -6.70 -15.19 -114.45
CA LEU A 100 -5.28 -15.59 -114.48
C LEU A 100 -4.74 -15.72 -115.91
N GLU A 101 -5.52 -16.27 -116.85
CA GLU A 101 -5.13 -16.40 -118.26
C GLU A 101 -5.08 -15.02 -118.96
N SER A 102 -5.94 -14.07 -118.56
CA SER A 102 -5.88 -12.66 -118.99
C SER A 102 -4.82 -11.82 -118.25
N GLY A 103 -4.04 -12.41 -117.36
CA GLY A 103 -2.92 -11.77 -116.66
C GLY A 103 -3.31 -10.74 -115.59
N THR A 104 -4.59 -10.64 -115.23
CA THR A 104 -5.09 -9.69 -114.22
C THR A 104 -5.74 -10.45 -113.05
N PRO A 105 -4.96 -10.89 -112.04
CA PRO A 105 -5.50 -11.66 -110.92
C PRO A 105 -6.55 -10.84 -110.14
N PRO A 106 -7.66 -11.44 -109.67
CA PRO A 106 -8.71 -10.70 -108.97
C PRO A 106 -8.20 -10.15 -107.63
N ALA A 107 -8.29 -8.84 -107.42
CA ALA A 107 -7.85 -8.18 -106.18
C ALA A 107 -8.63 -8.58 -104.92
N ALA A 108 -9.77 -9.25 -105.08
CA ALA A 108 -10.61 -9.77 -104.00
C ALA A 108 -10.35 -11.25 -103.63
N ALA A 109 -9.47 -11.94 -104.37
CA ALA A 109 -9.12 -13.33 -104.10
C ALA A 109 -7.94 -13.44 -103.11
N ASP A 110 -7.90 -14.52 -102.32
CA ASP A 110 -6.77 -14.80 -101.42
C ASP A 110 -5.47 -14.98 -102.25
N PRO A 111 -4.38 -14.22 -101.98
CA PRO A 111 -3.10 -14.39 -102.66
C PRO A 111 -2.56 -15.83 -102.66
N VAL A 112 -2.87 -16.62 -101.63
CA VAL A 112 -2.49 -18.04 -101.53
C VAL A 112 -3.27 -18.92 -102.52
N ASP A 113 -4.54 -18.61 -102.75
CA ASP A 113 -5.40 -19.29 -103.71
C ASP A 113 -5.04 -18.92 -105.15
N VAL A 114 -4.82 -17.62 -105.40
CA VAL A 114 -4.29 -17.09 -106.67
C VAL A 114 -2.95 -17.76 -107.02
N ALA A 115 -2.02 -17.84 -106.07
CA ALA A 115 -0.74 -18.52 -106.27
C ALA A 115 -0.89 -20.03 -106.49
N ALA A 116 -1.82 -20.69 -105.81
CA ALA A 116 -2.06 -22.12 -105.99
C ALA A 116 -2.68 -22.46 -107.35
N ALA A 117 -3.63 -21.64 -107.82
CA ALA A 117 -4.21 -21.74 -109.15
C ALA A 117 -3.17 -21.45 -110.25
N ALA A 118 -2.38 -20.37 -110.10
CA ALA A 118 -1.30 -20.04 -111.02
C ALA A 118 -0.22 -21.15 -111.09
N PHE A 119 0.09 -21.81 -109.97
CA PHE A 119 1.01 -22.96 -109.95
C PHE A 119 0.48 -24.17 -110.75
N VAL A 120 -0.84 -24.38 -110.81
CA VAL A 120 -1.44 -25.45 -111.61
C VAL A 120 -1.52 -25.06 -113.09
N LEU A 121 -2.01 -23.85 -113.39
CA LEU A 121 -2.33 -23.42 -114.75
C LEU A 121 -1.12 -22.96 -115.56
N ARG A 122 -0.04 -22.50 -114.90
CA ARG A 122 1.17 -21.94 -115.54
C ARG A 122 0.90 -20.78 -116.53
N PRO A 123 0.03 -19.79 -116.23
CA PRO A 123 -0.09 -18.58 -117.05
C PRO A 123 1.24 -17.79 -117.05
N PRO A 124 1.50 -16.89 -118.02
CA PRO A 124 2.70 -16.05 -118.01
C PRO A 124 2.79 -15.23 -116.70
N GLY A 125 3.96 -15.23 -116.06
CA GLY A 125 4.20 -14.57 -114.77
C GLY A 125 3.84 -15.40 -113.53
N TRP A 126 3.41 -16.66 -113.65
CA TRP A 126 2.93 -17.47 -112.52
C TRP A 126 3.95 -17.60 -111.39
N ALA A 127 5.25 -17.67 -111.71
CA ALA A 127 6.31 -17.79 -110.72
C ALA A 127 6.37 -16.57 -109.79
N LYS A 128 6.06 -15.37 -110.30
CA LYS A 128 6.02 -14.12 -109.53
C LYS A 128 4.84 -14.08 -108.57
N LEU A 129 3.68 -14.61 -108.96
CA LEU A 129 2.51 -14.72 -108.09
C LEU A 129 2.77 -15.66 -106.89
N VAL A 130 3.44 -16.80 -107.14
CA VAL A 130 3.84 -17.74 -106.08
C VAL A 130 4.91 -17.13 -105.16
N ALA A 131 5.86 -16.37 -105.71
CA ALA A 131 6.86 -15.67 -104.91
C ALA A 131 6.22 -14.59 -104.02
N ALA A 132 5.34 -13.75 -104.57
CA ALA A 132 4.64 -12.70 -103.82
C ALA A 132 3.80 -13.25 -102.66
N ALA A 133 3.02 -14.32 -102.89
CA ALA A 133 2.28 -14.99 -101.82
C ALA A 133 3.20 -15.65 -100.76
N GLY A 134 4.41 -16.06 -101.15
CA GLY A 134 5.44 -16.55 -100.22
C GLY A 134 6.02 -15.45 -99.34
N GLU A 135 6.31 -14.28 -99.92
CA GLU A 135 6.82 -13.12 -99.19
C GLU A 135 5.76 -12.51 -98.27
N GLU A 136 4.49 -12.50 -98.67
CA GLU A 136 3.36 -12.08 -97.84
C GLU A 136 3.23 -12.99 -96.60
N ALA A 137 3.26 -14.31 -96.81
CA ALA A 137 3.18 -15.27 -95.71
C ALA A 137 4.37 -15.15 -94.72
N LEU A 138 5.58 -14.88 -95.23
CA LEU A 138 6.76 -14.64 -94.39
C LEU A 138 6.67 -13.32 -93.62
N ARG A 139 6.13 -12.26 -94.23
CA ARG A 139 5.88 -10.98 -93.53
C ARG A 139 4.82 -11.15 -92.43
N ALA A 140 3.72 -11.83 -92.71
CA ALA A 140 2.67 -12.11 -91.73
C ALA A 140 3.08 -13.10 -90.62
N ASP A 141 4.04 -14.01 -90.86
CA ASP A 141 4.67 -14.84 -89.81
C ASP A 141 5.61 -13.99 -88.93
N ALA A 142 6.40 -13.09 -89.53
CA ALA A 142 7.32 -12.21 -88.82
C ALA A 142 6.58 -11.19 -87.94
N GLU A 143 5.54 -10.53 -88.46
CA GLU A 143 4.71 -9.58 -87.70
C GLU A 143 4.05 -10.23 -86.48
N ARG A 144 3.60 -11.49 -86.59
CA ARG A 144 3.08 -12.25 -85.45
C ARG A 144 4.15 -12.55 -84.41
N ALA A 145 5.34 -12.99 -84.83
CA ALA A 145 6.46 -13.26 -83.92
C ALA A 145 6.94 -11.98 -83.21
N ASP A 146 6.97 -10.84 -83.91
CA ASP A 146 7.28 -9.53 -83.33
C ASP A 146 6.23 -9.10 -82.30
N GLU A 147 4.93 -9.30 -82.59
CA GLU A 147 3.85 -8.93 -81.66
C GLU A 147 3.82 -9.85 -80.42
N GLU A 148 3.99 -11.17 -80.60
CA GLU A 148 4.17 -12.11 -79.48
C GLU A 148 5.37 -11.70 -78.59
N SER A 149 6.50 -11.36 -79.22
CA SER A 149 7.71 -10.90 -78.52
C SER A 149 7.49 -9.57 -77.78
N ARG A 150 6.72 -8.63 -78.36
CA ARG A 150 6.36 -7.35 -77.72
C ARG A 150 5.46 -7.57 -76.50
N LEU A 151 4.46 -8.44 -76.61
CA LEU A 151 3.54 -8.77 -75.53
C LEU A 151 4.26 -9.48 -74.37
N GLU A 152 5.18 -10.41 -74.67
CA GLU A 152 6.02 -11.04 -73.65
C GLU A 152 6.95 -10.02 -72.98
N LEU A 153 7.62 -9.18 -73.76
CA LEU A 153 8.52 -8.14 -73.26
C LEU A 153 7.80 -7.06 -72.45
N GLN A 154 6.55 -6.72 -72.78
CA GLN A 154 5.70 -5.87 -71.96
C GLN A 154 5.32 -6.57 -70.65
N ARG A 155 4.88 -7.83 -70.70
CA ARG A 155 4.55 -8.61 -69.50
C ARG A 155 5.74 -8.72 -68.54
N LEU A 156 6.94 -8.97 -69.05
CA LEU A 156 8.17 -9.04 -68.26
C LEU A 156 8.56 -7.68 -67.67
N ARG A 157 8.32 -6.57 -68.38
CA ARG A 157 8.49 -5.22 -67.83
C ARG A 157 7.51 -4.93 -66.70
N ASP A 158 6.23 -5.24 -66.90
CA ASP A 158 5.18 -5.08 -65.88
C ASP A 158 5.49 -5.93 -64.63
N GLU A 159 6.00 -7.15 -64.80
CA GLU A 159 6.41 -8.02 -63.71
C GLU A 159 7.65 -7.48 -62.98
N LEU A 160 8.67 -7.02 -63.71
CA LEU A 160 9.85 -6.37 -63.12
C LEU A 160 9.49 -5.10 -62.35
N ASP A 161 8.59 -4.26 -62.85
CA ASP A 161 8.20 -3.03 -62.16
C ASP A 161 7.29 -3.30 -60.96
N ARG A 162 6.44 -4.34 -61.01
CA ARG A 162 5.73 -4.88 -59.83
C ARG A 162 6.72 -5.35 -58.76
N LEU A 163 7.70 -6.20 -59.11
CA LEU A 163 8.71 -6.70 -58.17
C LEU A 163 9.57 -5.56 -57.59
N LYS A 164 10.00 -4.58 -58.40
CA LYS A 164 10.71 -3.38 -57.92
C LYS A 164 9.85 -2.57 -56.95
N SER A 165 8.57 -2.37 -57.24
CA SER A 165 7.66 -1.63 -56.37
C SER A 165 7.44 -2.35 -55.04
N GLN A 166 7.26 -3.67 -55.06
CA GLN A 166 7.17 -4.51 -53.86
C GLN A 166 8.45 -4.41 -53.03
N HIS A 167 9.63 -4.64 -53.61
CA HIS A 167 10.92 -4.49 -52.92
C HIS A 167 11.15 -3.09 -52.35
N LYS A 168 10.73 -2.03 -53.06
CA LYS A 168 10.79 -0.66 -52.55
C LYS A 168 9.88 -0.49 -51.33
N THR A 169 8.61 -0.91 -51.39
CA THR A 169 7.69 -0.81 -50.24
C THR A 169 8.17 -1.62 -49.05
N GLU A 170 8.76 -2.80 -49.27
CA GLU A 170 9.27 -3.65 -48.21
C GLU A 170 10.55 -3.08 -47.57
N THR A 171 11.48 -2.53 -48.37
CA THR A 171 12.64 -1.83 -47.81
C THR A 171 12.27 -0.53 -47.09
N GLU A 172 11.21 0.17 -47.51
CA GLU A 172 10.66 1.31 -46.77
C GLU A 172 10.04 0.89 -45.43
N ARG A 173 9.24 -0.19 -45.40
CA ARG A 173 8.71 -0.78 -44.15
C ARG A 173 9.81 -1.19 -43.18
N LEU A 174 10.75 -2.02 -43.63
CA LEU A 174 11.86 -2.51 -42.80
C LEU A 174 12.73 -1.36 -42.27
N ARG A 175 12.89 -0.25 -43.02
CA ARG A 175 13.55 0.97 -42.51
C ARG A 175 12.73 1.63 -41.40
N THR A 176 11.42 1.79 -41.58
CA THR A 176 10.55 2.38 -40.54
C THR A 176 10.50 1.54 -39.27
N GLU A 177 10.46 0.21 -39.38
CA GLU A 177 10.53 -0.71 -38.25
C GLU A 177 11.89 -0.65 -37.54
N LEU A 178 13.00 -0.65 -38.29
CA LEU A 178 14.35 -0.51 -37.73
C LEU A 178 14.51 0.80 -36.95
N ASP A 179 14.01 1.91 -37.48
CA ASP A 179 14.07 3.22 -36.81
C ASP A 179 13.11 3.31 -35.61
N ALA A 180 11.99 2.59 -35.61
CA ALA A 180 11.12 2.44 -34.44
C ALA A 180 11.84 1.67 -33.32
N VAL A 181 12.38 0.48 -33.62
CA VAL A 181 13.13 -0.36 -32.66
C VAL A 181 14.36 0.37 -32.12
N ARG A 182 15.06 1.16 -32.95
CA ARG A 182 16.17 2.03 -32.49
C ARG A 182 15.70 3.09 -31.49
N LYS A 183 14.61 3.80 -31.78
CA LYS A 183 14.03 4.82 -30.88
C LYS A 183 13.56 4.20 -29.56
N GLU A 184 12.99 3.00 -29.59
CA GLU A 184 12.60 2.24 -28.40
C GLU A 184 13.82 1.81 -27.58
N SER A 185 14.84 1.24 -28.22
CA SER A 185 16.12 0.88 -27.58
C SER A 185 16.77 2.07 -26.90
N ASP A 186 16.85 3.22 -27.58
CA ASP A 186 17.36 4.47 -27.00
C ASP A 186 16.49 4.98 -25.83
N ALA A 187 15.17 4.83 -25.91
CA ALA A 187 14.27 5.19 -24.82
C ALA A 187 14.44 4.26 -23.61
N LEU A 188 14.63 2.95 -23.83
CA LEU A 188 14.92 1.97 -22.78
C LEU A 188 16.30 2.23 -22.16
N HIS A 189 17.33 2.53 -22.94
CA HIS A 189 18.64 2.93 -22.42
C HIS A 189 18.58 4.22 -21.60
N ARG A 190 17.78 5.23 -22.01
CA ARG A 190 17.54 6.43 -21.19
C ARG A 190 16.83 6.10 -19.88
N LYS A 191 15.76 5.28 -19.91
CA LYS A 191 15.03 4.82 -18.71
C LYS A 191 15.95 4.04 -17.76
N LEU A 192 16.75 3.11 -18.28
CA LEU A 192 17.70 2.32 -17.50
C LEU A 192 18.78 3.20 -16.84
N ARG A 193 19.34 4.17 -17.57
CA ARG A 193 20.28 5.13 -16.99
C ARG A 193 19.65 6.00 -15.91
N SER A 194 18.40 6.45 -16.09
CA SER A 194 17.65 7.17 -15.04
C SER A 194 17.49 6.28 -13.81
N ALA A 195 16.88 5.10 -13.96
CA ALA A 195 16.63 4.18 -12.86
C ALA A 195 17.91 3.81 -12.09
N HIS A 196 19.02 3.55 -12.79
CA HIS A 196 20.33 3.29 -12.16
C HIS A 196 20.86 4.51 -11.39
N SER A 197 20.65 5.73 -11.91
CA SER A 197 20.98 6.97 -11.20
C SER A 197 20.08 7.19 -9.98
N ASP A 198 18.81 6.77 -10.06
CA ASP A 198 17.81 6.93 -9.01
C ASP A 198 18.11 5.96 -7.86
N VAL A 199 18.43 4.70 -8.18
CA VAL A 199 18.94 3.69 -7.23
C VAL A 199 20.21 4.19 -6.54
N LYS A 200 21.21 4.71 -7.28
CA LYS A 200 22.43 5.28 -6.67
C LYS A 200 22.14 6.46 -5.74
N ARG A 201 21.15 7.31 -6.05
CA ARG A 201 20.73 8.42 -5.16
C ARG A 201 20.02 7.88 -3.91
N ALA A 202 19.17 6.86 -4.05
CA ALA A 202 18.51 6.19 -2.93
C ALA A 202 19.52 5.49 -2.01
N GLU A 203 20.47 4.71 -2.54
CA GLU A 203 21.55 4.09 -1.79
C GLU A 203 22.43 5.11 -1.04
N ALA A 204 22.67 6.29 -1.64
CA ALA A 204 23.40 7.37 -0.98
C ALA A 204 22.57 8.03 0.12
N ALA A 205 21.25 8.15 -0.04
CA ALA A 205 20.34 8.65 1.00
C ALA A 205 20.22 7.66 2.16
N VAL A 206 20.09 6.36 1.90
CA VAL A 206 20.09 5.31 2.94
C VAL A 206 21.42 5.30 3.69
N ARG A 207 22.57 5.41 3.02
CA ARG A 207 23.87 5.52 3.69
C ARG A 207 23.99 6.74 4.60
N ARG A 208 23.48 7.91 4.18
CA ARG A 208 23.43 9.11 5.05
C ARG A 208 22.51 8.90 6.25
N GLY A 209 21.28 8.43 6.03
CA GLY A 209 20.32 8.16 7.10
C GLY A 209 20.81 7.11 8.10
N ASN A 210 21.57 6.10 7.66
CA ASN A 210 22.21 5.14 8.56
C ASN A 210 23.31 5.80 9.41
N ALA A 211 24.19 6.61 8.80
CA ALA A 211 25.23 7.34 9.53
C ALA A 211 24.65 8.36 10.53
N GLU A 212 23.56 9.05 10.17
CA GLU A 212 22.81 9.95 11.06
C GLU A 212 22.19 9.17 12.24
N ASN A 213 21.59 8.00 12.00
CA ASN A 213 21.07 7.13 13.05
C ASN A 213 22.17 6.55 13.95
N GLU A 214 23.32 6.17 13.40
CA GLU A 214 24.48 5.71 14.17
C GLU A 214 25.06 6.83 15.04
N GLY A 215 25.16 8.05 14.52
CA GLY A 215 25.54 9.24 15.28
C GLY A 215 24.57 9.52 16.43
N ALA A 216 23.26 9.61 16.15
CA ALA A 216 22.24 9.83 17.16
C ALA A 216 22.20 8.74 18.25
N ARG A 217 22.44 7.47 17.87
CA ARG A 217 22.58 6.36 18.83
C ARG A 217 23.83 6.48 19.69
N ALA A 218 24.97 6.88 19.12
CA ALA A 218 26.20 7.10 19.87
C ALA A 218 26.06 8.27 20.85
N GLU A 219 25.44 9.39 20.44
CA GLU A 219 25.12 10.53 21.30
C GLU A 219 24.17 10.15 22.43
N ALA A 220 23.07 9.44 22.14
CA ALA A 220 22.14 8.95 23.15
C ALA A 220 22.81 7.99 24.14
N GLN A 221 23.66 7.07 23.66
CA GLN A 221 24.42 6.16 24.52
C GLN A 221 25.42 6.92 25.40
N ALA A 222 26.07 7.97 24.88
CA ALA A 222 26.95 8.83 25.67
C ALA A 222 26.17 9.61 26.75
N GLN A 223 24.99 10.15 26.42
CA GLN A 223 24.12 10.82 27.39
C GLN A 223 23.64 9.87 28.50
N VAL A 224 23.21 8.65 28.15
CA VAL A 224 22.82 7.62 29.13
C VAL A 224 24.00 7.27 30.04
N THR A 225 25.19 7.07 29.48
CA THR A 225 26.40 6.73 30.25
C THR A 225 26.81 7.89 31.18
N ALA A 226 26.69 9.13 30.72
CA ALA A 226 26.93 10.32 31.53
C ALA A 226 25.93 10.43 32.69
N ALA A 227 24.63 10.33 32.40
CA ALA A 227 23.55 10.37 33.39
C ALA A 227 23.65 9.23 34.42
N GLU A 228 24.04 8.02 34.00
CA GLU A 228 24.35 6.93 34.93
C GLU A 228 25.53 7.28 35.84
N SER A 229 26.60 7.89 35.32
CA SER A 229 27.76 8.28 36.12
C SER A 229 27.40 9.35 37.15
N GLU A 230 26.53 10.31 36.78
CA GLU A 230 26.01 11.33 37.69
C GLU A 230 25.08 10.73 38.73
N ALA A 231 24.16 9.83 38.33
CA ALA A 231 23.30 9.11 39.27
C ALA A 231 24.10 8.27 40.28
N ARG A 232 25.20 7.63 39.87
CA ARG A 232 26.13 6.94 40.78
C ARG A 232 26.82 7.92 41.73
N ARG A 233 27.29 9.07 41.25
CA ARG A 233 27.90 10.14 42.09
C ARG A 233 26.92 10.74 43.08
N LEU A 234 25.68 11.00 42.67
CA LEU A 234 24.62 11.54 43.54
C LEU A 234 24.20 10.52 44.60
N LYS A 235 24.07 9.23 44.25
CA LYS A 235 23.83 8.15 45.23
C LYS A 235 24.95 8.04 46.26
N ALA A 236 26.22 8.17 45.84
CA ALA A 236 27.36 8.17 46.76
C ALA A 236 27.31 9.37 47.73
N ARG A 237 27.06 10.58 47.22
CA ARG A 237 26.90 11.79 48.06
C ARG A 237 25.70 11.71 49.01
N LEU A 238 24.60 11.11 48.57
CA LEU A 238 23.42 10.89 49.42
C LEU A 238 23.77 9.95 50.57
N ALA A 239 24.40 8.81 50.29
CA ALA A 239 24.83 7.86 51.32
C ALA A 239 25.84 8.47 52.31
N GLU A 240 26.77 9.32 51.83
CA GLU A 240 27.70 10.08 52.67
C GLU A 240 26.96 11.08 53.58
N ALA A 241 26.00 11.84 53.04
CA ALA A 241 25.18 12.77 53.81
C ALA A 241 24.28 12.07 54.84
N GLU A 242 23.66 10.93 54.48
CA GLU A 242 22.88 10.09 55.38
C GLU A 242 23.74 9.54 56.52
N ALA A 243 24.95 9.06 56.22
CA ALA A 243 25.92 8.62 57.21
C ALA A 243 26.36 9.76 58.15
N ALA A 244 26.58 10.97 57.64
CA ALA A 244 26.91 12.15 58.44
C ALA A 244 25.75 12.59 59.35
N VAL A 245 24.50 12.55 58.86
CA VAL A 245 23.30 12.82 59.68
C VAL A 245 23.14 11.77 60.78
N GLU A 246 23.35 10.50 60.48
CA GLU A 246 23.24 9.44 61.48
C GLU A 246 24.39 9.48 62.50
N ALA A 247 25.61 9.84 62.10
CA ALA A 247 26.71 10.12 63.01
C ALA A 247 26.41 11.32 63.93
N SER A 248 25.87 12.41 63.38
CA SER A 248 25.41 13.58 64.16
C SER A 248 24.31 13.22 65.16
N ARG A 249 23.34 12.36 64.76
CA ARG A 249 22.30 11.84 65.66
C ARG A 249 22.87 10.97 66.77
N ARG A 250 23.89 10.15 66.52
CA ARG A 250 24.58 9.35 67.55
C ARG A 250 25.30 10.26 68.53
N ALA A 251 26.12 11.20 68.05
CA ALA A 251 26.79 12.19 68.88
C ALA A 251 25.79 13.02 69.73
N ALA A 252 24.64 13.39 69.18
CA ALA A 252 23.58 14.10 69.91
C ALA A 252 22.75 13.22 70.87
N ARG A 253 22.82 11.88 70.76
CA ARG A 253 22.28 10.93 71.75
C ARG A 253 23.29 10.67 72.87
N GLU A 254 24.57 10.55 72.53
CA GLU A 254 25.68 10.41 73.48
C GLU A 254 25.87 11.68 74.33
N GLY A 255 25.82 12.86 73.71
CA GLY A 255 25.82 14.14 74.44
C GLY A 255 24.64 14.25 75.41
N ARG A 256 23.43 13.91 74.96
CA ARG A 256 22.25 13.86 75.82
C ARG A 256 22.35 12.81 76.91
N SER A 257 22.93 11.63 76.67
CA SER A 257 23.08 10.62 77.74
C SER A 257 24.09 11.06 78.81
N ILE A 258 25.11 11.85 78.45
CA ILE A 258 26.02 12.49 79.42
C ILE A 258 25.30 13.59 80.21
N GLU A 259 24.48 14.41 79.55
CA GLU A 259 23.64 15.42 80.21
C GLU A 259 22.58 14.78 81.13
N ASP A 260 21.89 13.74 80.69
CA ASP A 260 20.92 12.96 81.46
C ASP A 260 21.58 12.28 82.67
N MET A 261 22.79 11.72 82.51
CA MET A 261 23.57 11.18 83.64
C MET A 261 23.96 12.27 84.64
N ARG A 262 24.33 13.47 84.18
CA ARG A 262 24.63 14.62 85.06
C ARG A 262 23.37 15.14 85.76
N VAL A 263 22.25 15.24 85.06
CA VAL A 263 20.94 15.61 85.62
C VAL A 263 20.50 14.59 86.66
N ARG A 264 20.68 13.29 86.39
CA ARG A 264 20.38 12.21 87.34
C ARG A 264 21.25 12.31 88.60
N LEU A 265 22.56 12.47 88.46
CA LEU A 265 23.45 12.68 89.62
C LEU A 265 23.06 13.91 90.44
N LEU A 266 22.70 15.02 89.81
CA LEU A 266 22.21 16.22 90.51
C LEU A 266 20.86 15.97 91.20
N LEU A 267 19.94 15.26 90.54
CA LEU A 267 18.66 14.84 91.15
C LEU A 267 18.87 13.90 92.33
N ASP A 268 19.74 12.91 92.23
CA ASP A 268 20.08 12.00 93.33
C ASP A 268 20.66 12.80 94.51
N THR A 269 21.60 13.74 94.28
CA THR A 269 22.12 14.60 95.36
C THR A 269 21.05 15.53 95.97
N LEU A 270 20.07 16.00 95.20
CA LEU A 270 18.94 16.79 95.71
C LEU A 270 17.92 15.93 96.44
N LEU A 271 17.70 14.68 96.03
CA LEU A 271 16.84 13.72 96.71
C LEU A 271 17.48 13.23 98.01
N ASP A 272 18.79 13.03 98.06
CA ASP A 272 19.54 12.73 99.27
C ASP A 272 19.54 13.92 100.22
N ALA A 273 19.75 15.15 99.73
CA ALA A 273 19.64 16.37 100.52
C ALA A 273 18.21 16.57 101.06
N ALA A 274 17.17 16.37 100.23
CA ALA A 274 15.78 16.45 100.63
C ALA A 274 15.38 15.34 101.61
N SER A 275 15.93 14.14 101.46
CA SER A 275 15.72 13.01 102.38
C SER A 275 16.44 13.21 103.71
N GLY A 276 17.65 13.78 103.69
CA GLY A 276 18.38 14.23 104.87
C GLY A 276 17.61 15.31 105.62
N LEU A 277 17.17 16.36 104.93
CA LEU A 277 16.35 17.43 105.48
C LEU A 277 15.00 16.91 106.00
N ARG A 278 14.37 15.96 105.31
CA ARG A 278 13.14 15.29 105.75
C ARG A 278 13.33 14.41 106.99
N ARG A 279 14.54 13.84 107.17
CA ARG A 279 14.92 13.05 108.35
C ARG A 279 15.26 13.95 109.55
N GLU A 280 15.91 15.09 109.32
CA GLU A 280 16.13 16.15 110.33
C GLU A 280 14.81 16.81 110.77
N LEU A 281 13.85 17.01 109.85
CA LEU A 281 12.55 17.66 110.11
C LEU A 281 11.39 16.69 110.43
N ALA A 282 11.63 15.37 110.45
CA ALA A 282 10.67 14.33 110.84
C ALA A 282 9.29 14.34 110.13
N LEU A 283 9.22 14.59 108.81
CA LEU A 283 7.96 14.74 108.07
C LEU A 283 7.41 13.42 107.43
N PRO A 284 6.25 12.88 107.85
CA PRO A 284 5.60 11.74 107.21
C PRO A 284 4.90 12.13 105.88
N PRO A 285 4.65 11.17 104.95
CA PRO A 285 4.05 11.46 103.64
C PRO A 285 2.53 11.74 103.73
N ALA A 286 2.05 12.69 102.93
CA ALA A 286 0.63 13.03 102.85
C ALA A 286 -0.17 12.03 102.01
N SER A 287 -1.45 11.83 102.37
CA SER A 287 -2.33 10.78 101.84
C SER A 287 -3.66 11.28 101.27
N LEU A 288 -3.78 12.58 100.99
CA LEU A 288 -5.02 13.26 100.58
C LEU A 288 -4.80 14.21 99.41
N HIS A 289 -5.81 14.37 98.56
CA HIS A 289 -5.65 14.91 97.22
C HIS A 289 -6.75 15.92 96.85
N PRO A 290 -6.44 17.04 96.14
CA PRO A 290 -7.27 18.24 96.23
C PRO A 290 -8.71 18.10 95.72
N ALA A 291 -8.95 17.46 94.57
CA ALA A 291 -10.30 17.31 94.03
C ALA A 291 -11.06 16.08 94.59
N ASP A 292 -10.60 15.52 95.72
CA ASP A 292 -11.43 14.70 96.61
C ASP A 292 -12.21 15.57 97.63
N THR A 293 -12.05 16.90 97.59
CA THR A 293 -12.72 17.86 98.51
C THR A 293 -14.03 18.47 97.99
N VAL A 294 -14.48 18.08 96.79
CA VAL A 294 -15.76 18.55 96.21
C VAL A 294 -16.85 17.50 96.45
N GLU A 295 -17.95 17.86 97.11
CA GLU A 295 -19.03 16.93 97.47
C GLU A 295 -19.85 16.39 96.27
N ALA A 296 -19.33 15.33 95.64
CA ALA A 296 -20.06 14.42 94.76
C ALA A 296 -19.60 12.96 94.99
N VAL A 297 -20.49 11.99 94.79
CA VAL A 297 -20.28 10.59 95.21
C VAL A 297 -19.27 9.84 94.31
N GLN A 298 -18.08 9.50 94.83
CA GLN A 298 -17.01 8.80 94.06
C GLN A 298 -15.99 8.01 94.95
N PRO A 299 -15.33 6.97 94.41
CA PRO A 299 -14.07 6.39 94.93
C PRO A 299 -12.77 6.96 94.25
N GLY A 300 -11.63 6.91 94.96
CA GLY A 300 -10.45 7.81 94.78
C GLY A 300 -9.27 7.46 93.81
N ARG A 301 -8.18 8.25 93.91
CA ARG A 301 -7.25 8.67 92.80
C ARG A 301 -5.74 8.70 93.19
N MET A 302 -4.79 8.84 92.21
CA MET A 302 -4.00 10.10 92.03
C MET A 302 -2.95 10.25 90.90
N THR A 303 -2.55 11.53 90.72
CA THR A 303 -1.77 12.23 89.66
C THR A 303 -0.96 13.42 90.28
N PRO A 304 -0.40 14.47 89.60
CA PRO A 304 -0.09 14.78 88.17
C PRO A 304 1.35 15.30 87.89
N ARG A 305 1.60 15.80 86.64
CA ARG A 305 2.63 16.77 86.12
C ARG A 305 3.57 16.24 85.03
N ASP A 306 4.21 17.02 84.14
CA ASP A 306 3.96 18.33 83.43
C ASP A 306 4.88 18.30 82.16
N ILE A 307 4.71 19.05 81.05
CA ILE A 307 5.08 20.48 80.80
C ILE A 307 4.59 20.92 79.37
N ALA A 308 4.20 22.21 79.26
CA ALA A 308 4.16 23.12 78.08
C ALA A 308 3.19 22.90 76.87
N ALA A 309 2.93 24.03 76.19
CA ALA A 309 1.90 24.23 75.17
C ALA A 309 2.46 24.71 73.82
N ARG A 310 1.69 24.50 72.75
CA ARG A 310 1.46 25.46 71.64
C ARG A 310 0.21 25.06 70.84
N ALA A 311 -0.38 26.01 70.12
CA ALA A 311 -1.73 25.91 69.55
C ALA A 311 -1.74 25.97 68.02
N LEU A 312 -2.73 25.31 67.39
CA LEU A 312 -3.15 25.50 65.98
C LEU A 312 -4.52 24.81 65.72
N SER A 313 -5.43 25.51 65.03
CA SER A 313 -6.66 25.04 64.36
C SER A 313 -7.81 24.40 65.18
N GLU A 314 -8.95 25.10 65.27
CA GLU A 314 -10.14 24.75 66.07
C GLU A 314 -11.05 23.62 65.54
N THR A 315 -10.66 22.80 64.54
CA THR A 315 -11.60 21.76 64.02
C THR A 315 -10.98 20.45 63.51
N ASP A 316 -9.73 20.13 63.86
CA ASP A 316 -9.11 18.85 63.48
C ASP A 316 -9.24 17.78 64.59
N PRO A 317 -9.91 16.63 64.36
CA PRO A 317 -9.96 15.52 65.31
C PRO A 317 -8.59 15.04 65.81
N ALA A 318 -7.52 15.20 65.03
CA ALA A 318 -6.16 14.85 65.45
C ALA A 318 -5.67 15.68 66.64
N MET A 319 -6.19 16.90 66.84
CA MET A 319 -5.91 17.71 68.03
C MET A 319 -6.45 17.05 69.30
N LEU A 320 -7.64 16.43 69.24
CA LEU A 320 -8.21 15.74 70.40
C LEU A 320 -7.38 14.50 70.76
N ASP A 321 -6.88 13.75 69.77
CA ASP A 321 -5.95 12.64 70.03
C ASP A 321 -4.64 13.13 70.69
N GLN A 322 -4.07 14.25 70.24
CA GLN A 322 -2.89 14.86 70.88
C GLN A 322 -3.15 15.34 72.32
N LEU A 323 -4.34 15.87 72.59
CA LEU A 323 -4.74 16.27 73.95
C LEU A 323 -4.94 15.05 74.87
N LEU A 324 -5.54 13.97 74.36
CA LEU A 324 -5.76 12.74 75.12
C LEU A 324 -4.49 11.92 75.35
N ALA A 325 -3.46 12.12 74.52
CA ALA A 325 -2.13 11.56 74.72
C ALA A 325 -1.30 12.28 75.80
N LEU A 326 -1.78 13.40 76.37
CA LEU A 326 -1.09 14.08 77.47
C LEU A 326 -1.19 13.24 78.76
N PRO A 327 -0.08 13.06 79.50
CA PRO A 327 -0.09 12.24 80.70
C PRO A 327 -1.07 12.81 81.73
N GLN A 328 -1.96 11.96 82.22
CA GLN A 328 -2.84 12.25 83.35
C GLN A 328 -3.87 13.37 83.07
N VAL A 329 -4.13 13.61 81.78
CA VAL A 329 -5.20 14.49 81.29
C VAL A 329 -6.56 14.12 81.88
N HIS A 330 -7.35 15.14 82.18
CA HIS A 330 -8.73 14.99 82.63
C HIS A 330 -9.68 15.50 81.55
N LEU A 331 -10.45 14.59 80.96
CA LEU A 331 -11.51 14.90 80.01
C LEU A 331 -12.84 15.06 80.75
N LEU A 332 -13.35 16.28 80.84
CA LEU A 332 -14.69 16.60 81.28
C LEU A 332 -15.63 16.61 80.07
N VAL A 333 -16.73 15.85 80.12
CA VAL A 333 -17.68 15.74 79.01
C VAL A 333 -19.06 16.17 79.46
N ASP A 334 -19.61 17.15 78.76
CA ASP A 334 -21.00 17.58 78.90
C ASP A 334 -21.93 16.61 78.16
N GLY A 335 -22.57 15.74 78.93
CA GLY A 335 -23.23 14.56 78.40
C GLY A 335 -24.41 14.87 77.50
N TYR A 336 -25.27 15.82 77.88
CA TYR A 336 -26.46 16.14 77.07
C TYR A 336 -26.14 17.03 75.88
N ASN A 337 -25.18 17.96 75.98
CA ASN A 337 -24.77 18.74 74.80
C ASN A 337 -24.09 17.87 73.74
N VAL A 338 -23.30 16.86 74.16
CA VAL A 338 -22.74 15.87 73.22
C VAL A 338 -23.84 14.96 72.63
N THR A 339 -24.78 14.45 73.42
CA THR A 339 -25.82 13.55 72.87
C THR A 339 -26.88 14.26 72.03
N LYS A 340 -27.30 15.48 72.40
CA LYS A 340 -28.22 16.30 71.59
C LYS A 340 -27.58 16.67 70.24
N THR A 341 -26.26 16.88 70.19
CA THR A 341 -25.51 17.11 68.94
C THR A 341 -25.38 15.84 68.08
N GLY A 342 -25.13 14.67 68.69
CA GLY A 342 -24.81 13.44 67.95
C GLY A 342 -26.00 12.53 67.59
N TYR A 343 -26.99 12.44 68.47
CA TYR A 343 -28.06 11.44 68.41
C TYR A 343 -29.46 12.01 68.79
N PRO A 344 -29.89 13.17 68.24
CA PRO A 344 -31.06 13.91 68.71
C PRO A 344 -32.39 13.14 68.64
N THR A 345 -32.49 12.14 67.75
CA THR A 345 -33.71 11.34 67.54
C THR A 345 -33.85 10.14 68.48
N MET A 346 -32.87 9.87 69.35
CA MET A 346 -32.90 8.74 70.30
C MET A 346 -33.49 9.14 71.66
N PRO A 347 -34.16 8.24 72.41
CA PRO A 347 -34.55 8.48 73.80
C PRO A 347 -33.33 8.79 74.70
N LEU A 348 -33.49 9.68 75.69
CA LEU A 348 -32.40 10.18 76.56
C LEU A 348 -31.62 9.06 77.28
N GLU A 349 -32.26 7.96 77.65
CA GLU A 349 -31.58 6.79 78.23
C GLU A 349 -30.65 6.10 77.22
N LYS A 350 -31.13 5.86 75.99
CA LYS A 350 -30.33 5.26 74.90
C LYS A 350 -29.20 6.19 74.44
N GLN A 351 -29.45 7.50 74.44
CA GLN A 351 -28.42 8.52 74.23
C GLN A 351 -27.28 8.39 75.25
N ARG A 352 -27.60 8.35 76.55
CA ARG A 352 -26.61 8.22 77.65
C ARG A 352 -25.79 6.95 77.54
N LEU A 353 -26.44 5.79 77.37
CA LEU A 353 -25.76 4.50 77.21
C LEU A 353 -24.80 4.49 76.01
N ARG A 354 -25.22 5.07 74.87
CA ARG A 354 -24.39 5.15 73.66
C ARG A 354 -23.16 6.04 73.85
N LEU A 355 -23.30 7.20 74.51
CA LEU A 355 -22.17 8.07 74.83
C LEU A 355 -21.19 7.39 75.80
N LEU A 356 -21.70 6.82 76.89
CA LEU A 356 -20.87 6.15 77.90
C LEU A 356 -20.10 4.96 77.34
N GLY A 357 -20.71 4.17 76.44
CA GLY A 357 -20.03 3.09 75.73
C GLY A 357 -18.85 3.59 74.87
N GLY A 358 -19.05 4.68 74.12
CA GLY A 358 -17.97 5.31 73.35
C GLY A 358 -16.85 5.86 74.25
N LEU A 359 -17.21 6.56 75.32
CA LEU A 359 -16.24 7.07 76.30
C LEU A 359 -15.45 5.96 77.00
N ALA A 360 -16.05 4.78 77.22
CA ALA A 360 -15.35 3.63 77.79
C ALA A 360 -14.23 3.13 76.88
N MET A 361 -14.51 2.99 75.58
CA MET A 361 -13.51 2.63 74.57
C MET A 361 -12.41 3.69 74.47
N LEU A 362 -12.77 4.98 74.58
CA LEU A 362 -11.82 6.07 74.58
C LEU A 362 -10.91 6.06 75.82
N ALA A 363 -11.46 5.84 77.01
CA ALA A 363 -10.70 5.71 78.26
C ALA A 363 -9.74 4.52 78.20
N ALA A 364 -10.21 3.35 77.73
CA ALA A 364 -9.38 2.15 77.60
C ALA A 364 -8.24 2.33 76.57
N GLY A 365 -8.47 3.06 75.48
CA GLY A 365 -7.48 3.30 74.44
C GLY A 365 -6.49 4.43 74.72
N THR A 366 -6.78 5.34 75.66
CA THR A 366 -5.95 6.54 75.93
C THR A 366 -5.40 6.62 77.36
N GLY A 367 -6.03 5.95 78.33
CA GLY A 367 -5.69 6.09 79.75
C GLY A 367 -6.07 7.43 80.38
N ALA A 368 -6.79 8.30 79.67
CA ALA A 368 -7.28 9.58 80.17
C ALA A 368 -8.27 9.40 81.34
N GLU A 369 -8.24 10.27 82.34
CA GLU A 369 -9.32 10.33 83.34
C GLU A 369 -10.53 10.98 82.67
N ILE A 370 -11.60 10.22 82.42
CA ILE A 370 -12.83 10.75 81.79
C ILE A 370 -13.90 10.93 82.86
N THR A 371 -14.48 12.13 82.97
CA THR A 371 -15.67 12.39 83.77
C THR A 371 -16.80 12.95 82.89
N CYS A 372 -17.87 12.19 82.74
CA CYS A 372 -19.07 12.60 82.03
C CYS A 372 -20.07 13.19 83.03
N VAL A 373 -20.53 14.42 82.80
CA VAL A 373 -21.52 15.12 83.62
C VAL A 373 -22.85 15.16 82.88
N PHE A 374 -23.93 14.76 83.54
CA PHE A 374 -25.30 14.90 83.04
C PHE A 374 -26.11 15.84 83.93
N ASP A 375 -27.05 16.57 83.35
CA ASP A 375 -27.98 17.40 84.12
C ASP A 375 -28.96 16.51 84.91
N GLY A 376 -29.01 16.72 86.22
CA GLY A 376 -29.90 16.02 87.14
C GLY A 376 -31.37 16.45 87.03
N ALA A 377 -31.66 17.64 86.50
CA ALA A 377 -33.02 18.17 86.40
C ALA A 377 -33.92 17.38 85.41
N GLU A 378 -33.32 16.70 84.42
CA GLU A 378 -34.04 15.84 83.47
C GLU A 378 -34.27 14.39 84.00
N LEU A 379 -33.93 14.06 85.27
CA LEU A 379 -34.14 12.73 85.86
C LEU A 379 -35.37 12.67 86.79
N ALA A 380 -36.37 11.85 86.41
CA ALA A 380 -37.54 11.57 87.25
C ALA A 380 -37.31 10.52 88.37
N ALA A 381 -36.19 9.79 88.34
CA ALA A 381 -35.82 8.79 89.36
C ALA A 381 -34.29 8.57 89.40
N PRO A 382 -33.72 8.08 90.52
CA PRO A 382 -32.31 7.71 90.59
C PRO A 382 -31.97 6.60 89.59
N VAL A 383 -31.07 6.88 88.65
CA VAL A 383 -30.68 5.92 87.61
C VAL A 383 -29.49 5.09 88.07
N LEU A 384 -29.73 3.79 88.30
CA LEU A 384 -28.70 2.80 88.61
C LEU A 384 -27.93 2.38 87.34
N LEU A 385 -27.07 3.27 86.86
CA LEU A 385 -26.06 2.94 85.84
C LEU A 385 -24.81 2.39 86.52
N ALA A 386 -24.38 1.18 86.15
CA ALA A 386 -23.01 0.74 86.40
C ALA A 386 -22.09 1.48 85.41
N PRO A 387 -21.22 2.42 85.87
CA PRO A 387 -20.37 3.16 84.96
C PRO A 387 -19.35 2.20 84.31
N PRO A 388 -19.08 2.33 83.00
CA PRO A 388 -18.03 1.55 82.34
C PRO A 388 -16.66 1.80 82.98
N ARG A 389 -15.81 0.77 83.01
CA ARG A 389 -14.44 0.89 83.54
C ARG A 389 -13.68 2.02 82.84
N GLY A 390 -13.09 2.92 83.62
CA GLY A 390 -12.34 4.09 83.13
C GLY A 390 -13.16 5.36 82.91
N VAL A 391 -14.49 5.33 83.03
CA VAL A 391 -15.34 6.53 82.92
C VAL A 391 -16.06 6.80 84.23
N ARG A 392 -15.86 8.01 84.75
CA ARG A 392 -16.53 8.53 85.94
C ARG A 392 -17.81 9.23 85.50
N VAL A 393 -18.95 8.93 86.12
CA VAL A 393 -20.25 9.52 85.75
C VAL A 393 -20.77 10.35 86.92
N LEU A 394 -21.07 11.62 86.66
CA LEU A 394 -21.63 12.55 87.62
C LEU A 394 -22.99 13.06 87.11
N PHE A 395 -23.90 13.28 88.05
CA PHE A 395 -25.16 13.98 87.83
C PHE A 395 -25.14 15.25 88.66
N SER A 396 -25.63 16.37 88.11
CA SER A 396 -25.77 17.60 88.89
C SER A 396 -26.84 17.45 89.99
N LYS A 397 -26.66 18.16 91.11
CA LYS A 397 -27.66 18.21 92.19
C LYS A 397 -28.86 19.05 91.71
N ALA A 398 -30.06 18.77 92.23
CA ALA A 398 -31.25 19.56 91.92
C ALA A 398 -31.01 21.05 92.20
N GLY A 399 -31.25 21.91 91.21
CA GLY A 399 -30.97 23.36 91.29
C GLY A 399 -29.56 23.79 90.83
N VAL A 400 -28.68 22.86 90.43
CA VAL A 400 -27.37 23.17 89.83
C VAL A 400 -27.34 22.60 88.40
N THR A 401 -26.98 23.41 87.41
CA THR A 401 -26.83 22.95 86.02
C THR A 401 -25.58 22.10 85.84
N ALA A 402 -25.55 21.27 84.80
CA ALA A 402 -24.34 20.53 84.43
C ALA A 402 -23.15 21.46 84.17
N ASP A 403 -23.41 22.63 83.57
CA ASP A 403 -22.43 23.66 83.22
C ASP A 403 -21.68 24.22 84.43
N GLU A 404 -22.41 24.55 85.49
CA GLU A 404 -21.80 25.08 86.71
C GLU A 404 -21.05 23.97 87.48
N LEU A 405 -21.53 22.73 87.44
CA LEU A 405 -20.77 21.59 87.97
C LEU A 405 -19.47 21.36 87.18
N ILE A 406 -19.48 21.49 85.85
CA ILE A 406 -18.25 21.43 85.03
C ILE A 406 -17.29 22.57 85.40
N ARG A 407 -17.78 23.80 85.56
CA ARG A 407 -16.96 24.95 86.01
C ARG A 407 -16.37 24.73 87.40
N GLN A 408 -17.12 24.14 88.33
CA GLN A 408 -16.62 23.76 89.67
C GLN A 408 -15.54 22.68 89.60
N LEU A 409 -15.74 21.63 88.78
CA LEU A 409 -14.73 20.59 88.57
C LEU A 409 -13.44 21.15 87.99
N VAL A 410 -13.51 22.02 86.97
CA VAL A 410 -12.32 22.68 86.40
C VAL A 410 -11.58 23.51 87.45
N ARG A 411 -12.30 24.29 88.27
CA ARG A 411 -11.69 25.11 89.34
C ARG A 411 -11.09 24.28 90.48
N ALA A 412 -11.57 23.05 90.71
CA ALA A 412 -11.08 22.15 91.73
C ALA A 412 -9.83 21.34 91.30
N GLU A 413 -9.59 21.21 89.99
CA GLU A 413 -8.38 20.55 89.49
C GLU A 413 -7.13 21.43 89.74
N PRO A 414 -5.99 20.85 90.16
CA PRO A 414 -4.81 21.63 90.50
C PRO A 414 -4.19 22.38 89.30
N PRO A 415 -3.68 23.61 89.50
CA PRO A 415 -3.00 24.35 88.42
C PRO A 415 -1.77 23.59 87.91
N GLY A 416 -1.77 23.29 86.62
CA GLY A 416 -0.75 22.49 85.92
C GLY A 416 -1.32 21.24 85.25
N ARG A 417 -2.39 20.64 85.81
CA ARG A 417 -3.01 19.46 85.21
C ARG A 417 -3.67 19.81 83.87
N PRO A 418 -3.45 19.04 82.77
CA PRO A 418 -4.20 19.23 81.53
C PRO A 418 -5.67 18.86 81.72
N VAL A 419 -6.56 19.86 81.71
CA VAL A 419 -8.02 19.66 81.72
C VAL A 419 -8.58 20.00 80.34
N VAL A 420 -9.39 19.12 79.79
CA VAL A 420 -10.05 19.27 78.49
C VAL A 420 -11.55 19.20 78.72
N VAL A 421 -12.31 20.19 78.24
CA VAL A 421 -13.76 20.26 78.43
C VAL A 421 -14.45 20.13 77.09
N VAL A 422 -15.31 19.12 76.94
CA VAL A 422 -16.12 18.92 75.73
C VAL A 422 -17.53 19.43 75.97
N SER A 423 -17.90 20.52 75.30
CA SER A 423 -19.27 21.03 75.22
C SER A 423 -19.50 21.75 73.89
N THR A 424 -20.75 22.11 73.61
CA THR A 424 -21.16 22.96 72.48
C THR A 424 -21.61 24.35 72.93
N ASP A 425 -21.74 24.59 74.23
CA ASP A 425 -22.10 25.90 74.76
C ASP A 425 -20.87 26.82 74.82
N ARG A 426 -21.02 28.03 74.25
CA ARG A 426 -19.97 29.06 74.25
C ARG A 426 -19.75 29.66 75.63
N GLU A 427 -20.78 29.78 76.46
CA GLU A 427 -20.66 30.31 77.81
C GLU A 427 -19.85 29.34 78.69
N VAL A 428 -20.03 28.02 78.49
CA VAL A 428 -19.20 27.01 79.14
C VAL A 428 -17.75 27.12 78.66
N ALA A 429 -17.53 27.16 77.34
CA ALA A 429 -16.20 27.26 76.74
C ALA A 429 -15.40 28.47 77.26
N ASP A 430 -15.99 29.66 77.30
CA ASP A 430 -15.37 30.87 77.82
C ASP A 430 -15.13 30.80 79.34
N GLY A 431 -16.06 30.19 80.08
CA GLY A 431 -15.97 30.02 81.54
C GLY A 431 -14.83 29.08 81.94
N VAL A 432 -14.63 27.97 81.23
CA VAL A 432 -13.58 26.98 81.53
C VAL A 432 -12.22 27.39 80.97
N ALA A 433 -12.16 28.11 79.85
CA ALA A 433 -10.92 28.70 79.34
C ALA A 433 -10.30 29.69 80.33
N LYS A 434 -11.12 30.55 80.95
CA LYS A 434 -10.69 31.46 82.04
C LYS A 434 -10.16 30.73 83.27
N ALA A 435 -10.57 29.48 83.50
CA ALA A 435 -10.12 28.64 84.59
C ALA A 435 -8.94 27.70 84.20
N GLY A 436 -8.38 27.84 82.98
CA GLY A 436 -7.18 27.13 82.55
C GLY A 436 -7.42 25.79 81.82
N ALA A 437 -8.67 25.39 81.61
CA ALA A 437 -8.99 24.21 80.80
C ALA A 437 -9.03 24.54 79.29
N ARG A 438 -8.88 23.51 78.46
CA ARG A 438 -8.98 23.62 76.99
C ARG A 438 -10.40 23.23 76.54
N PRO A 439 -11.23 24.17 76.05
CA PRO A 439 -12.53 23.82 75.48
C PRO A 439 -12.36 23.11 74.13
N VAL A 440 -13.20 22.12 73.87
CA VAL A 440 -13.25 21.33 72.63
C VAL A 440 -14.70 21.14 72.21
N ALA A 441 -15.01 21.33 70.93
CA ALA A 441 -16.37 21.20 70.43
C ALA A 441 -16.88 19.74 70.47
N SER A 442 -18.12 19.52 70.92
CA SER A 442 -18.79 18.20 70.94
C SER A 442 -18.67 17.41 69.62
N ALA A 443 -18.69 18.09 68.48
CA ALA A 443 -18.54 17.48 67.16
C ALA A 443 -17.17 16.79 66.93
N MET A 444 -16.10 17.25 67.60
CA MET A 444 -14.77 16.61 67.52
C MET A 444 -14.75 15.28 68.28
N LEU A 445 -15.32 15.26 69.49
CA LEU A 445 -15.49 14.03 70.27
C LEU A 445 -16.36 13.03 69.51
N LEU A 446 -17.50 13.44 68.95
CA LEU A 446 -18.38 12.56 68.19
C LEU A 446 -17.69 11.95 66.96
N LYS A 447 -16.94 12.75 66.17
CA LYS A 447 -16.12 12.26 65.05
C LYS A 447 -15.02 11.30 65.49
N ARG A 448 -14.51 11.44 66.72
CA ARG A 448 -13.49 10.56 67.28
C ARG A 448 -14.08 9.23 67.78
N LEU A 449 -15.25 9.29 68.41
CA LEU A 449 -16.02 8.13 68.88
C LEU A 449 -16.63 7.31 67.73
N SER A 450 -16.78 7.87 66.53
CA SER A 450 -17.22 7.13 65.34
C SER A 450 -16.09 6.46 64.54
N ARG A 451 -14.82 6.64 64.95
CA ARG A 451 -13.63 6.03 64.33
C ARG A 451 -13.09 4.83 65.12
N SER A 452 -13.57 4.66 66.35
CA SER A 452 -13.30 3.56 67.29
C SER A 452 -14.48 2.60 67.35
#